data_AF-A0A8T2KTE2-F1
#
_entry.id   AF-A0A8T2KTE2-F1
#
_cell.length_a   1.000
_cell.length_b   1.000
_cell.length_c   1.000
_cell.angle_alpha   90.00
_cell.angle_beta   90.00
_cell.angle_gamma   90.00
#
_symmetry.space_group_name_H-M   'P 1'
#
loop_
_entity.id
_entity.type
_entity.pdbx_description
1 polymer ?
#
loop_
_entity_poly.entity_id
_entity_poly.type
_entity_poly.pdbx_seq_one_letter_code
_entity_poly.pdbx_strand_id
1 'polypeptide(L)'
;MEIKEFLLQAEASGGRSDTLIDSTGITTAMDEMEELKIVLLGKTGVGKSSVGNAILGEEVFTGACSTNSATQICERAEKVINGRRIVVIDTPGIFDTDRSEEELESMR
;
A
#
# COMPACT_ATOMS: atom_id res chain seq x y z
N MET A 1 15.07 5.88 -11.03
CA MET A 1 14.68 6.02 -9.62
C MET A 1 14.38 4.62 -9.13
N GLU A 2 15.32 3.98 -8.43
CA GLU A 2 15.10 2.63 -7.89
C GLU A 2 14.24 2.75 -6.63
N ILE A 3 13.07 2.11 -6.63
CA ILE A 3 12.09 2.11 -5.53
C ILE A 3 12.71 1.73 -4.18
N LYS A 4 13.86 1.03 -4.20
CA LYS A 4 14.65 0.67 -3.02
C LYS A 4 15.05 1.86 -2.15
N GLU A 5 15.45 2.98 -2.76
CA GLU A 5 15.87 4.18 -2.02
C GLU A 5 14.71 4.84 -1.24
N PHE A 6 13.48 4.74 -1.76
CA PHE A 6 12.30 5.27 -1.07
C PHE A 6 11.96 4.49 0.20
N LEU A 7 12.17 3.16 0.16
CA LEU A 7 11.93 2.28 1.32
C LEU A 7 13.03 2.37 2.37
N LEU A 8 14.27 2.70 1.99
CA LEU A 8 15.36 2.96 2.93
C LEU A 8 15.14 4.23 3.77
N GLN A 9 14.41 5.23 3.26
CA GLN A 9 14.05 6.43 4.02
C GLN A 9 12.87 6.25 4.98
N ALA A 10 12.18 5.11 4.92
CA ALA A 10 11.20 4.72 5.92
C ALA A 10 11.91 4.11 7.15
N GLU A 11 12.92 4.80 7.67
CA GLU A 11 13.49 4.47 8.97
C GLU A 11 12.42 4.77 10.03
N ALA A 12 12.16 3.80 10.90
CA ALA A 12 11.22 3.93 11.99
C ALA A 12 11.61 5.14 12.85
N SER A 13 10.81 6.21 12.84
CA SER A 13 10.88 7.15 13.94
C SER A 13 10.42 6.39 15.17
N GLY A 14 11.35 6.12 16.08
CA GLY A 14 11.03 5.44 17.33
C GLY A 14 9.90 6.16 18.04
N GLY A 15 8.70 5.56 17.99
CA GLY A 15 7.55 6.00 18.76
C GLY A 15 7.97 6.02 20.23
N ARG A 16 7.74 7.14 20.91
CA ARG A 16 7.88 7.19 22.36
C ARG A 16 6.93 6.14 22.94
N SER A 17 7.50 5.06 23.48
CA SER A 17 6.73 4.06 24.22
C SER A 17 6.24 4.69 25.52
N ASP A 18 5.03 5.23 25.53
CA ASP A 18 4.34 5.50 26.79
C ASP A 18 3.91 4.16 27.37
N THR A 19 4.69 3.66 28.32
CA THR A 19 4.41 2.41 29.03
C THR A 19 3.13 2.58 29.86
N LEU A 20 2.00 2.05 29.37
CA LEU A 20 0.79 1.92 30.15
C LEU A 20 0.85 0.62 30.96
N ILE A 21 1.02 0.75 32.28
CA ILE A 21 0.99 -0.36 33.21
C ILE A 21 -0.47 -0.59 33.60
N ASP A 22 -1.05 -1.73 33.23
CA ASP A 22 -2.39 -2.10 33.69
C ASP A 22 -2.35 -2.65 35.14
N SER A 23 -3.51 -2.78 35.77
CA SER A 23 -3.65 -3.25 37.16
C SER A 23 -3.24 -4.72 37.37
N THR A 24 -2.95 -5.47 36.31
CA THR A 24 -2.47 -6.86 36.37
C THR A 24 -0.94 -6.95 36.28
N GLY A 25 -0.24 -5.82 36.09
CA GLY A 25 1.22 -5.80 35.92
C GLY A 25 1.68 -6.42 34.60
N ILE A 26 0.75 -6.63 33.66
CA ILE A 26 1.05 -7.15 32.33
C ILE A 26 1.44 -5.97 31.45
N THR A 27 2.68 -5.99 30.97
CA THR A 27 3.13 -5.07 29.91
C THR A 27 2.51 -5.49 28.59
N THR A 28 1.40 -4.88 28.20
CA THR A 28 0.94 -4.91 26.80
C THR A 28 1.58 -3.71 26.10
N ALA A 29 2.76 -3.91 25.52
CA ALA A 29 3.28 -2.97 24.53
C ALA A 29 2.39 -3.12 23.28
N MET A 30 1.25 -2.43 23.27
CA MET A 30 0.52 -2.15 22.04
C MET A 30 1.30 -1.06 21.32
N ASP A 31 2.44 -1.47 20.75
CA ASP A 31 3.20 -0.63 19.85
C ASP A 31 2.32 -0.43 18.62
N GLU A 32 1.73 0.77 18.48
CA GLU A 32 1.11 1.17 17.23
C GLU A 32 2.22 1.26 16.18
N MET A 33 2.55 0.12 15.54
CA MET A 33 3.54 0.07 14.47
C MET A 33 3.22 1.17 13.46
N GLU A 34 4.17 2.07 13.23
CA GLU A 34 4.00 3.16 12.27
C GLU A 34 3.56 2.59 10.92
N GLU A 35 2.47 3.12 10.37
CA GLU A 35 1.93 2.72 9.07
C GLU A 35 2.39 3.71 7.99
N LEU A 36 2.82 3.20 6.83
CA LEU A 36 2.92 3.97 5.59
C LEU A 36 1.90 3.42 4.60
N LYS A 37 0.98 4.28 4.15
CA LYS A 37 -0.02 3.95 3.14
C LYS A 37 0.35 4.59 1.81
N ILE A 38 0.46 3.76 0.77
CA ILE A 38 0.84 4.15 -0.58
C ILE A 38 -0.33 3.81 -1.51
N VAL A 39 -0.86 4.81 -2.21
CA VAL A 39 -1.91 4.61 -3.22
C VAL A 39 -1.28 4.81 -4.60
N LEU A 40 -1.42 3.82 -5.48
CA LEU A 40 -0.81 3.83 -6.81
C LEU A 40 -1.82 4.34 -7.83
N LEU A 41 -1.54 5.49 -8.43
CA LEU A 41 -2.40 6.15 -9.42
C LEU A 41 -1.74 6.22 -10.80
N GLY A 42 -2.54 6.22 -11.86
CA GLY A 42 -2.07 6.30 -13.24
C GLY A 42 -3.03 5.63 -14.24
N LYS A 43 -2.78 5.79 -15.55
CA LYS A 43 -3.60 5.17 -16.61
C LYS A 43 -3.58 3.64 -16.51
N THR A 44 -4.49 2.96 -17.21
CA THR A 44 -4.42 1.49 -17.34
C THR A 44 -3.17 1.08 -18.12
N GLY A 45 -2.59 -0.06 -17.75
CA GLY A 45 -1.41 -0.63 -18.42
C GLY A 45 -0.06 0.01 -18.08
N VAL A 46 0.00 1.08 -17.28
CA VAL A 46 1.28 1.75 -16.92
C VAL A 46 2.13 0.98 -15.90
N GLY A 47 1.67 -0.20 -15.44
CA GLY A 47 2.43 -1.08 -14.55
C GLY A 47 2.28 -0.78 -13.05
N LYS A 48 1.16 -0.21 -12.60
CA LYS A 48 0.89 0.09 -11.17
C LYS A 48 1.00 -1.17 -10.29
N SER A 49 0.30 -2.24 -10.65
CA SER A 49 0.36 -3.54 -9.95
C SER A 49 1.79 -4.08 -9.87
N SER A 50 2.57 -3.97 -10.95
CA SER A 50 3.98 -4.37 -10.98
C SER A 50 4.85 -3.54 -10.03
N VAL A 51 4.59 -2.22 -9.94
CA VAL A 51 5.25 -1.34 -8.96
C VAL A 51 4.86 -1.73 -7.54
N GLY A 52 3.59 -2.05 -7.29
CA GLY A 52 3.14 -2.53 -5.97
C GLY A 52 3.84 -3.82 -5.53
N ASN A 53 3.97 -4.78 -6.45
CA ASN A 53 4.74 -6.01 -6.21
C ASN A 53 6.22 -5.72 -5.96
N ALA A 54 6.80 -4.76 -6.69
CA ALA A 54 8.18 -4.34 -6.47
C ALA A 54 8.39 -3.66 -5.11
N ILE A 55 7.41 -2.87 -4.63
CA ILE A 55 7.43 -2.24 -3.30
C ILE A 55 7.39 -3.32 -2.21
N LEU A 56 6.52 -4.32 -2.34
CA LEU A 56 6.33 -5.37 -1.34
C LEU A 56 7.37 -6.51 -1.46
N GLY A 57 8.08 -6.57 -2.59
CA GLY A 57 9.09 -7.59 -2.88
C GLY A 57 8.51 -8.99 -3.13
N GLU A 58 7.24 -9.07 -3.53
CA GLU A 58 6.52 -10.31 -3.80
C GLU A 58 5.37 -10.08 -4.80
N GLU A 59 4.95 -11.13 -5.49
CA GLU A 59 3.84 -11.05 -6.46
C GLU A 59 2.48 -11.18 -5.75
N VAL A 60 1.94 -10.06 -5.28
CA VAL A 60 0.64 -10.00 -4.59
C VAL A 60 -0.48 -9.45 -5.45
N PHE A 61 -0.19 -8.47 -6.30
CA PHE A 61 -1.14 -7.94 -7.27
C PHE A 61 -1.03 -8.71 -8.58
N THR A 62 -2.17 -9.18 -9.10
CA THR A 62 -2.22 -9.90 -10.36
C THR A 62 -2.21 -8.92 -11.54
N GLY A 63 -1.01 -8.48 -11.93
CA GLY A 63 -0.83 -7.64 -13.11
C GLY A 63 -1.03 -8.45 -14.39
N ALA A 64 -2.25 -8.52 -14.93
CA ALA A 64 -2.42 -9.10 -16.25
C ALA A 64 -1.72 -8.20 -17.27
N CYS A 65 -0.72 -8.75 -17.98
CA CYS A 65 -0.10 -8.13 -19.15
C CYS A 65 -1.10 -7.88 -20.31
N SER A 66 -2.40 -8.07 -20.09
CA SER A 66 -3.46 -7.82 -21.05
C SER A 66 -3.86 -6.35 -21.04
N THR A 67 -3.96 -5.78 -22.23
CA THR A 67 -4.54 -4.46 -22.53
C THR A 67 -5.98 -4.26 -22.03
N ASN A 68 -6.60 -5.30 -21.48
CA ASN A 68 -7.91 -5.26 -20.85
C ASN A 68 -7.73 -5.10 -19.35
N SER A 69 -8.01 -3.89 -18.86
CA SER A 69 -8.08 -3.47 -17.45
C SER A 69 -8.02 -4.61 -16.42
N ALA A 70 -6.81 -4.93 -15.96
CA ALA A 70 -6.54 -6.01 -15.02
C ALA A 70 -7.12 -5.75 -13.62
N THR A 71 -7.14 -4.49 -13.20
CA THR A 71 -7.62 -4.06 -11.89
C THR A 71 -8.97 -3.35 -12.07
N GLN A 72 -10.08 -4.04 -11.84
CA GLN A 72 -11.44 -3.47 -11.91
C GLN A 72 -11.90 -2.88 -10.57
N ILE A 73 -11.26 -3.30 -9.48
CA ILE A 73 -11.51 -2.87 -8.10
C ILE A 73 -10.18 -2.56 -7.43
N CYS A 74 -10.16 -1.66 -6.45
CA CYS A 74 -8.95 -1.38 -5.69
C CYS A 74 -8.49 -2.63 -4.94
N GLU A 75 -7.22 -3.01 -5.08
CA GLU A 75 -6.60 -4.12 -4.34
C GLU A 75 -5.68 -3.56 -3.26
N ARG A 76 -5.73 -4.16 -2.07
CA ARG A 76 -4.91 -3.77 -0.91
C ARG A 76 -4.01 -4.94 -0.51
N ALA A 77 -2.71 -4.68 -0.43
CA ALA A 77 -1.74 -5.61 0.12
C ALA A 77 -0.85 -4.89 1.15
N GLU A 78 -0.33 -5.62 2.13
CA GLU A 78 0.50 -5.05 3.18
C GLU A 78 1.63 -5.98 3.57
N LYS A 79 2.72 -5.38 4.06
CA LYS A 79 3.89 -6.09 4.56
C LYS A 79 4.62 -5.25 5.60
N VAL A 80 5.17 -5.91 6.61
CA VAL A 80 6.10 -5.25 7.54
C VAL A 80 7.49 -5.23 6.90
N ILE A 81 8.03 -4.04 6.65
CA ILE A 81 9.38 -3.83 6.09
C ILE A 81 10.13 -2.97 7.10
N ASN A 82 11.28 -3.45 7.59
CA ASN A 82 12.12 -2.76 8.58
C ASN A 82 11.36 -2.27 9.83
N GLY A 83 10.39 -3.05 10.33
CA GLY A 83 9.59 -2.69 11.51
C GLY A 83 8.44 -1.72 11.25
N ARG A 84 8.23 -1.29 10.00
CA ARG A 84 7.13 -0.41 9.59
C ARG A 84 6.07 -1.18 8.81
N ARG A 85 4.79 -0.94 9.10
CA ARG A 85 3.70 -1.54 8.31
C ARG A 85 3.52 -0.75 7.01
N ILE A 86 3.86 -1.37 5.88
CA ILE A 86 3.67 -0.77 4.55
C ILE A 86 2.38 -1.32 3.96
N VAL A 87 1.45 -0.44 3.63
CA VAL A 87 0.18 -0.76 2.96
C VAL A 87 0.22 -0.17 1.56
N VAL A 88 0.08 -1.02 0.54
CA VAL A 88 -0.01 -0.60 -0.87
C VAL A 88 -1.42 -0.84 -1.37
N ILE A 89 -1.99 0.18 -2.01
CA ILE A 89 -3.30 0.13 -2.64
C ILE A 89 -3.10 0.31 -4.14
N ASP A 90 -3.34 -0.74 -4.91
CA ASP A 90 -3.41 -0.69 -6.38
C ASP A 90 -4.81 -0.25 -6.79
N THR A 91 -4.90 0.69 -7.73
CA THR A 91 -6.19 1.24 -8.19
C THR A 91 -6.43 0.94 -9.66
N PRO A 92 -7.70 0.93 -10.11
CA PRO A 92 -8.03 1.01 -11.54
C PRO A 92 -7.40 2.22 -12.22
N GLY A 93 -7.32 2.18 -13.55
CA GLY A 93 -6.85 3.30 -14.35
C GLY A 93 -7.78 4.51 -14.26
N ILE A 94 -7.27 5.65 -13.77
CA ILE A 94 -8.05 6.89 -13.56
C ILE A 94 -8.27 7.72 -14.84
N PHE A 95 -7.72 7.29 -15.98
CA PHE A 95 -7.82 8.00 -17.27
C PHE A 95 -8.22 7.06 -18.41
N ASP A 96 -8.86 5.93 -18.12
CA ASP A 96 -9.49 5.16 -19.18
C ASP A 96 -10.64 6.00 -19.73
N THR A 97 -10.50 6.42 -20.99
CA THR A 97 -11.46 7.27 -21.73
C THR A 97 -12.88 6.69 -21.83
N ASP A 98 -13.09 5.48 -21.32
CA ASP A 98 -14.34 4.71 -21.40
C ASP A 98 -15.09 4.57 -20.07
N ARG A 99 -14.56 5.09 -18.94
CA ARG A 99 -15.25 5.04 -17.65
C ARG A 99 -16.07 6.30 -17.40
N SER A 100 -17.33 6.14 -17.00
CA SER A 100 -18.19 7.29 -16.67
C SER A 100 -17.78 7.92 -15.34
N GLU A 101 -18.11 9.21 -15.15
CA GLU A 101 -17.91 9.91 -13.87
C GLU A 101 -18.58 9.15 -12.71
N GLU A 102 -19.72 8.49 -12.96
CA GLU A 102 -20.44 7.64 -12.00
C GLU A 102 -19.62 6.42 -11.54
N GLU A 103 -18.85 5.79 -12.43
CA GLU A 103 -17.94 4.70 -12.05
C GLU A 103 -16.79 5.22 -11.18
N LEU A 104 -16.25 6.41 -11.47
CA LEU A 104 -15.21 7.05 -10.65
C LEU A 104 -15.74 7.46 -9.27
N GLU A 105 -16.97 7.98 -9.19
CA GLU A 105 -17.60 8.35 -7.93
C GLU A 105 -17.93 7.13 -7.05
N SER A 106 -18.18 5.96 -7.66
CA SER A 106 -18.41 4.70 -6.95
C SER A 106 -17.15 4.10 -6.30
N MET A 107 -15.96 4.60 -6.65
CA MET A 107 -14.67 4.17 -6.10
C MET A 107 -14.24 4.96 -4.83
N ARG A 108 -15.09 5.85 -4.30
CA ARG A 108 -14.84 6.62 -3.07
C ARG A 108 -14.83 5.77 -1.80
#